data_AF-A0A8T4YHE1-F1
#
_entry.id   AF-A0A8T4YHE1-F1
#
_cell.length_a   1.000
_cell.length_b   1.000
_cell.length_c   1.000
_cell.angle_alpha   90.00
_cell.angle_beta   90.00
_cell.angle_gamma   90.00
#
_symmetry.space_group_name_H-M   'P 1'
#
loop_
_entity.id
_entity.type
_entity.pdbx_description
1 polymer ?
#
loop_
_entity_poly.entity_id
_entity_poly.type
_entity_poly.pdbx_seq_one_letter_code
_entity_poly.pdbx_strand_id
1 'polypeptide(L)' 'MANLKGITRVDVSLIEMDEKTESLKVILEGIGIYFDEIKQHMSKLGAVIHSVDQVIIEKQSRRQ' A
#
# COMPACT_ATOMS: atom_id res chain seq x y z
N MET A 1 3.35 -2.76 8.04
CA MET A 1 2.16 -2.55 7.19
C MET A 1 0.86 -2.59 7.97
N ALA A 2 0.48 -3.70 8.63
CA ALA A 2 -0.80 -3.84 9.35
C ALA A 2 -1.01 -2.91 10.58
N ASN A 3 0.01 -2.15 10.98
CA ASN A 3 -0.06 -1.22 12.11
C ASN A 3 -0.27 0.25 11.68
N LEU A 4 -0.45 0.51 10.37
CA LEU A 4 -0.83 1.83 9.86
C LEU A 4 -2.31 2.07 10.13
N LYS A 5 -2.63 3.22 10.70
CA LYS A 5 -3.98 3.56 11.16
C LYS A 5 -4.92 3.66 9.95
N GLY A 6 -6.10 3.03 10.06
CA GLY A 6 -7.11 3.09 9.01
C GLY A 6 -6.97 2.05 7.89
N ILE A 7 -5.87 1.29 7.83
CA ILE A 7 -5.74 0.16 6.91
C ILE A 7 -6.53 -1.03 7.46
N THR A 8 -7.50 -1.52 6.68
CA THR A 8 -8.33 -2.67 7.04
C THR A 8 -7.86 -3.95 6.38
N ARG A 9 -7.19 -3.85 5.23
CA ARG A 9 -6.62 -5.00 4.52
C ARG A 9 -5.33 -4.62 3.81
N VAL A 10 -4.37 -5.55 3.86
CA VAL A 10 -3.11 -5.48 3.14
C VAL A 10 -2.99 -6.77 2.34
N ASP A 11 -2.81 -6.64 1.04
CA ASP A 11 -2.54 -7.74 0.13
C ASP A 11 -1.12 -7.57 -0.43
N VAL A 12 -0.31 -8.61 -0.36
CA VAL A 12 1.07 -8.59 -0.87
C VAL A 12 1.25 -9.79 -1.77
N SER A 13 1.58 -9.53 -3.03
CA SER A 13 1.84 -10.55 -4.04
C SER A 13 3.22 -10.33 -4.64
N LEU A 14 4.01 -11.40 -4.77
CA LEU A 14 5.26 -11.38 -5.51
C LEU A 14 4.92 -11.38 -7.00
N ILE A 15 5.38 -10.36 -7.73
CA ILE A 15 5.13 -10.21 -9.17
C ILE A 15 6.23 -10.88 -9.96
N GLU A 16 7.48 -10.59 -9.61
CA GLU A 16 8.66 -11.12 -10.27
C GLU A 16 9.76 -11.39 -9.25
N MET A 17 10.47 -12.49 -9.46
CA MET A 17 11.68 -12.86 -8.74
C MET A 17 12.81 -12.88 -9.76
N ASP A 18 13.57 -11.78 -9.84
CA ASP A 18 14.77 -11.70 -10.67
C ASP A 18 16.01 -11.96 -9.80
N GLU A 19 17.13 -12.40 -10.38
CA GLU A 19 18.37 -12.76 -9.67
C GLU A 19 18.91 -11.63 -8.77
N LYS A 20 18.50 -10.38 -9.02
CA LYS A 20 18.99 -9.20 -8.31
C LYS A 20 17.90 -8.36 -7.63
N THR A 21 16.63 -8.59 -7.95
CA THR A 21 15.53 -7.73 -7.48
C THR A 21 14.23 -8.51 -7.35
N GLU A 22 13.63 -8.43 -6.17
CA GLU A 22 12.29 -8.93 -5.89
C GLU A 22 11.28 -7.80 -6.11
N SER A 23 10.34 -8.00 -7.02
CA SER A 23 9.28 -7.03 -7.32
C SER A 23 7.99 -7.46 -6.61
N LEU A 24 7.55 -6.64 -5.64
CA LEU A 24 6.33 -6.87 -4.87
C LEU A 24 5.21 -5.93 -5.32
N LYS A 25 4.01 -6.49 -5.50
CA LYS A 25 2.76 -5.72 -5.59
C LYS A 25 2.10 -5.69 -4.23
N VAL A 26 1.88 -4.48 -3.72
CA VAL A 26 1.21 -4.25 -2.44
C VAL A 26 -0.09 -3.50 -2.70
N ILE A 27 -1.21 -4.05 -2.27
CA ILE A 27 -2.52 -3.41 -2.30
C ILE A 27 -2.94 -3.10 -0.87
N LEU A 28 -3.27 -1.84 -0.61
CA LEU A 28 -3.70 -1.35 0.70
C LEU A 28 -5.14 -0.87 0.60
N GLU A 29 -6.02 -1.44 1.42
CA GLU A 29 -7.44 -1.09 1.49
C GLU A 29 -7.78 -0.62 2.90
N GLY A 30 -8.64 0.40 3.00
CA GLY A 30 -8.94 1.02 4.28
C GLY A 30 -9.54 2.42 4.14
N ILE A 31 -9.67 3.09 5.28
CA ILE A 31 -10.25 4.43 5.41
C ILE A 31 -9.21 5.41 5.91
N GLY A 32 -9.19 6.62 5.33
CA GLY A 32 -8.25 7.66 5.75
C GLY A 32 -6.79 7.27 5.53
N ILE A 33 -6.50 6.63 4.40
CA ILE A 33 -5.15 6.23 4.02
C ILE A 33 -4.37 7.46 3.54
N TYR A 34 -3.26 7.77 4.21
CA TYR A 34 -2.35 8.84 3.81
C TYR A 34 -1.12 8.25 3.10
N PHE A 35 -0.93 8.62 1.83
CA PHE A 35 0.17 8.10 1.02
C PHE A 35 1.56 8.42 1.60
N ASP A 36 1.75 9.61 2.18
CA ASP A 36 3.03 9.99 2.78
C ASP A 36 3.39 9.12 3.99
N GLU A 37 2.41 8.71 4.80
CA GLU A 37 2.64 7.77 5.90
C GLU A 37 3.08 6.39 5.39
N ILE A 38 2.45 5.90 4.32
CA ILE A 38 2.84 4.65 3.66
C ILE A 38 4.27 4.76 3.13
N LYS A 39 4.58 5.84 2.39
CA LYS A 39 5.90 6.06 1.79
C LYS A 39 6.99 6.12 2.86
N GLN A 40 6.76 6.83 3.96
CA GLN A 40 7.70 6.86 5.08
C GLN A 40 7.86 5.49 5.74
N HIS A 41 6.77 4.74 5.91
CA HIS A 41 6.82 3.42 6.52
C HIS A 41 7.55 2.40 5.64
N MET A 42 7.32 2.42 4.32
CA MET A 42 8.04 1.61 3.33
C MET A 42 9.55 1.93 3.32
N SER A 43 9.89 3.22 3.30
CA SER A 43 11.29 3.67 3.30
C SER A 43 12.03 3.26 4.58
N LYS A 44 11.36 3.27 5.75
CA LYS A 44 11.93 2.77 7.02
C LYS A 44 12.24 1.27 6.99
N LEU A 45 11.57 0.49 6.14
CA LEU A 45 11.82 -0.93 5.94
C LEU A 45 12.86 -1.20 4.85
N GLY A 46 13.46 -0.17 4.26
CA GLY A 46 14.40 -0.29 3.15
C GLY A 46 13.73 -0.51 1.79
N ALA A 47 12.41 -0.45 1.70
CA ALA A 47 11.68 -0.55 0.44
C ALA A 47 11.57 0.81 -0.25
N VAL A 48 11.73 0.81 -1.57
CA VAL A 48 11.57 2.00 -2.42
C VAL A 48 10.31 1.82 -3.28
N ILE A 49 9.40 2.78 -3.21
CA ILE A 49 8.24 2.83 -4.10
C ILE A 49 8.69 3.44 -5.43
N HIS A 50 8.74 2.62 -6.48
CA HIS A 50 9.12 3.07 -7.83
C HIS A 50 7.96 3.76 -8.56
N SER A 51 6.76 3.21 -8.45
CA SER A 51 5.54 3.72 -9.07
C SER A 51 4.32 3.46 -8.18
N VAL A 52 3.24 4.20 -8.44
CA VAL A 52 1.91 3.91 -7.89
C VAL A 52 1.00 3.60 -9.06
N ASP A 53 0.61 2.33 -9.20
CA ASP A 53 -0.12 1.88 -10.38
C ASP A 53 -1.58 2.35 -10.38
N GLN A 54 -2.22 2.36 -9.20
CA GLN A 54 -3.63 2.69 -9.06
C GLN A 54 -3.93 3.37 -7.73
N VAL A 55 -4.81 4.37 -7.77
CA VAL A 55 -5.37 5.04 -6.57
C VAL A 55 -6.88 5.03 -6.70
N ILE A 56 -7.56 4.50 -5.67
CA ILE A 56 -9.03 4.48 -5.59
C ILE A 56 -9.44 5.37 -4.42
N ILE A 57 -10.40 6.28 -4.67
CA ILE A 57 -11.00 7.12 -3.64
C ILE A 57 -12.49 6.84 -3.62
N GLU A 58 -12.98 6.33 -2.50
CA GLU A 58 -14.40 6.08 -2.30
C GLU A 58 -14.96 7.05 -1.25
N LYS A 59 -16.06 7.72 -1.61
CA LYS A 59 -16.84 8.48 -0.65
C LYS A 59 -17.74 7.51 0.11
N GLN A 60 -17.54 7.37 1.42
CA GLN A 60 -18.51 6.67 2.26
C GLN A 60 -19.81 7.47 2.34
N SER A 61 -20.74 7.14 1.45
CA SER A 61 -22.12 7.59 1.58
C SER A 61 -22.84 6.61 2.49
N ARG A 62 -23.08 6.99 3.74
CA ARG A 62 -24.10 6.31 4.54
C ARG A 62 -25.43 6.48 3.82
N ARG A 63 -25.91 5.43 3.16
CA ARG A 63 -27.33 5.33 2.84
C ARG A 63 -28.05 5.14 4.17
N GLN A 64 -28.73 6.20 4.61
CA GLN A 64 -29.79 6.13 5.62
C GLN A 64 -31.06 5.59 4.96
#